data_AF-A0A134BTB6-F1
#
_entry.id   AF-A0A134BTB6-F1
#
_cell.length_a   1.000
_cell.length_b   1.000
_cell.length_c   1.000
_cell.angle_alpha   90.00
_cell.angle_beta   90.00
_cell.angle_gamma   90.00
#
_symmetry.space_group_name_H-M   'P 1'
#
loop_
_entity.id
_entity.type
_entity.pdbx_description
1 polymer ?
#
loop_
_entity_poly.entity_id
_entity_poly.type
_entity_poly.pdbx_seq_one_letter_code
_entity_poly.pdbx_strand_id
1 'polypeptide(L)'
;MKYKELIMPDKNDTVKTKRKQQSNIDTNFGHLQPQALDVEQVVLGALMIDKDAFSIVSEILRPETFYEPRNQKVYQAIQNLNMSERPVDILTVSEELKHAGTLDDVGGAQYIVDLSSHVASSANIEFHAHILAQKFLARQLISFASKIETKAFDETVDVDELMQEAEGNLFEISQKNMKQDYTQIDPVVQQAIEILQKASANSGGLTGISTGYTKLDEMTSGWQKSDLVIIAGRPAMGKTSFALSVAKNIAVDSRVPIAFFSLEMNNVQLVNRLISNTCEIGGNKILNGQLSPDEWSRLDKNVRKLTGSPIYIDDTPGLSVFELRTKARRLVREKGVKIIMIDYLQLMNANGMKFGSRQEEVSTISRSLKGLAKELDIPILALSQLNRTVENRDGLEGKRPQLSDLRESGAIEQDADMVIFVHRPEYYHIFEDEKGNDLHGMAQIIIAKHRKGATGDVLLTFKGEFTRFQNPEAAPAAPPMEGGEVLGSRMNGIPSGDFPSSDNLPPIPPSDVMPF
;
A
#
# COMPACT_ATOMS: atom_id res chain seq x y z
N MET A 1 3.60 79.03 -28.31
CA MET A 1 4.88 79.77 -28.43
C MET A 1 5.34 80.15 -27.03
N LYS A 2 6.54 79.93 -26.52
CA LYS A 2 7.75 79.22 -26.99
C LYS A 2 8.56 78.93 -25.71
N TYR A 3 9.12 77.73 -25.62
CA TYR A 3 10.11 77.30 -24.64
C TYR A 3 11.34 78.22 -24.60
N LYS A 4 12.01 78.28 -23.44
CA LYS A 4 13.48 78.21 -23.38
C LYS A 4 13.95 77.77 -21.98
N GLU A 5 14.51 76.57 -21.95
CA GLU A 5 15.35 76.02 -20.87
C GLU A 5 16.66 76.81 -20.74
N LEU A 6 17.20 76.85 -19.52
CA LEU A 6 18.64 76.86 -19.28
C LEU A 6 18.96 75.75 -18.27
N ILE A 7 20.02 75.01 -18.56
CA ILE A 7 20.39 73.71 -17.99
C ILE A 7 21.67 73.85 -17.14
N MET A 8 21.71 73.10 -16.03
CA MET A 8 22.84 72.63 -15.16
C MET A 8 23.31 73.48 -13.97
N PRO A 9 23.83 72.85 -12.89
CA PRO A 9 23.61 71.48 -12.39
C PRO A 9 23.33 71.43 -10.88
N ASP A 10 22.39 70.59 -10.42
CA ASP A 10 22.26 70.29 -8.99
C ASP A 10 22.83 68.91 -8.67
N LYS A 11 23.92 68.92 -7.89
CA LYS A 11 24.45 67.77 -7.18
C LYS A 11 23.43 67.37 -6.13
N ASN A 12 22.88 66.17 -6.22
CA ASN A 12 22.31 65.52 -5.05
C ASN A 12 22.79 64.08 -4.96
N ASP A 13 23.65 63.89 -3.96
CA ASP A 13 24.25 62.65 -3.50
C ASP A 13 23.17 61.61 -3.21
N THR A 14 23.13 60.56 -4.03
CA THR A 14 22.42 59.33 -3.68
C THR A 14 23.28 58.53 -2.72
N VAL A 15 23.06 58.73 -1.42
CA VAL A 15 23.59 57.88 -0.35
C VAL A 15 22.96 56.48 -0.50
N LYS A 16 23.64 55.61 -1.26
CA LYS A 16 23.39 54.16 -1.23
C LYS A 16 23.86 53.63 0.11
N THR A 17 22.94 53.47 1.05
CA THR A 17 23.12 52.68 2.26
C THR A 17 23.43 51.23 1.87
N LYS A 18 24.72 50.87 1.82
CA LYS A 18 25.18 49.49 1.81
C LYS A 18 24.68 48.83 3.09
N ARG A 19 23.59 48.07 3.02
CA ARG A 19 23.28 47.03 4.02
C ARG A 19 24.53 46.14 4.10
N LYS A 20 25.28 46.25 5.20
CA LYS A 20 26.25 45.24 5.59
C LYS A 20 25.47 43.93 5.71
N GLN A 21 25.65 43.02 4.75
CA GLN A 21 25.35 41.61 4.98
C GLN A 21 26.19 41.22 6.20
N GLN A 22 25.53 41.03 7.34
CA GLN A 22 26.11 40.28 8.44
C GLN A 22 26.41 38.90 7.87
N SER A 23 27.70 38.59 7.72
CA SER A 23 28.17 37.24 7.46
C SER A 23 27.54 36.32 8.50
N ASN A 24 26.81 35.30 8.04
CA ASN A 24 26.35 34.20 8.88
C ASN A 24 27.57 33.67 9.64
N ILE A 25 27.52 33.73 10.96
CA ILE A 25 28.57 33.18 11.81
C ILE A 25 28.33 31.68 11.83
N ASP A 26 29.08 30.97 10.99
CA ASP A 26 29.11 29.51 10.93
C ASP A 26 29.90 29.00 12.14
N THR A 27 29.23 28.36 13.09
CA THR A 27 29.85 27.86 14.35
C THR A 27 30.47 26.46 14.22
N ASN A 28 30.53 25.88 13.01
CA ASN A 28 31.01 24.52 12.76
C ASN A 28 32.51 24.36 12.39
N PHE A 29 33.33 25.39 12.59
CA PHE A 29 34.72 25.47 12.09
C PHE A 29 35.78 24.51 12.70
N GLY A 30 35.41 23.36 13.27
CA GLY A 30 36.35 22.41 13.89
C GLY A 30 36.47 21.04 13.22
N HIS A 31 35.43 20.58 12.52
CA HIS A 31 35.38 19.19 12.05
C HIS A 31 35.42 19.12 10.53
N LEU A 32 36.45 18.44 10.03
CA LEU A 32 36.55 18.06 8.62
C LEU A 32 35.35 17.18 8.25
N GLN A 33 34.70 17.47 7.13
CA GLN A 33 33.59 16.64 6.67
C GLN A 33 34.05 15.18 6.45
N PRO A 34 33.17 14.18 6.66
CA PRO A 34 33.47 12.79 6.39
C PRO A 34 33.95 12.57 4.95
N GLN A 35 35.21 12.16 4.82
CA GLN A 35 35.89 11.92 3.55
C GLN A 35 36.88 10.76 3.68
N ALA A 36 37.28 10.19 2.53
CA ALA A 36 38.31 9.16 2.43
C ALA A 36 39.04 9.34 1.08
N LEU A 37 39.89 10.37 1.00
CA LEU A 37 40.51 10.82 -0.25
C LEU A 37 41.43 9.77 -0.86
N ASP A 38 42.13 9.02 -0.02
CA ASP A 38 42.94 7.86 -0.38
C ASP A 38 42.09 6.78 -1.05
N VAL A 39 40.92 6.48 -0.48
CA VAL A 39 39.98 5.50 -1.03
C VAL A 39 39.39 5.98 -2.35
N GLU A 40 39.09 7.29 -2.48
CA GLU A 40 38.64 7.86 -3.75
C GLU A 40 39.65 7.64 -4.87
N GLN A 41 40.92 7.90 -4.59
CA GLN A 41 42.00 7.72 -5.57
C GLN A 41 42.16 6.26 -5.97
N VAL A 42 42.11 5.34 -4.99
CA VAL A 42 42.19 3.90 -5.23
C VAL A 42 41.02 3.40 -6.08
N VAL A 43 39.80 3.85 -5.81
CA VAL A 43 38.61 3.45 -6.60
C VAL A 43 38.73 3.97 -8.03
N LEU A 44 39.07 5.25 -8.23
CA LEU A 44 39.20 5.81 -9.58
C LEU A 44 40.31 5.13 -10.38
N GLY A 45 41.46 4.88 -9.76
CA GLY A 45 42.55 4.15 -10.40
C GLY A 45 42.13 2.73 -10.79
N ALA A 46 41.38 2.03 -9.92
CA ALA A 46 40.97 0.65 -10.16
C ALA A 46 39.99 0.56 -11.33
N LEU A 47 39.09 1.54 -11.46
CA LEU A 47 38.16 1.67 -12.59
C LEU A 47 38.87 1.90 -13.94
N MET A 48 40.09 2.44 -13.94
CA MET A 48 40.89 2.64 -15.16
C MET A 48 41.77 1.44 -15.52
N ILE A 49 41.91 0.47 -14.61
CA ILE A 49 42.74 -0.73 -14.80
C ILE A 49 41.86 -1.94 -15.11
N ASP A 50 40.77 -2.10 -14.35
CA ASP A 50 39.89 -3.25 -14.40
C ASP A 50 38.55 -2.87 -15.05
N LYS A 51 38.23 -3.53 -16.16
CA LYS A 51 37.02 -3.26 -16.95
C LYS A 51 35.75 -3.72 -16.24
N ASP A 52 35.82 -4.76 -15.43
CA ASP A 52 34.67 -5.35 -14.75
C ASP A 52 34.33 -4.57 -13.46
N ALA A 53 35.30 -3.81 -12.95
CA ALA A 53 35.17 -3.04 -11.73
C ALA A 53 34.08 -1.96 -11.79
N PHE A 54 33.83 -1.37 -12.97
CA PHE A 54 32.78 -0.35 -13.12
C PHE A 54 31.38 -0.93 -12.89
N SER A 55 31.12 -2.15 -13.33
CA SER A 55 29.81 -2.79 -13.13
C SER A 55 29.45 -2.92 -11.65
N ILE A 56 30.42 -3.29 -10.82
CA ILE A 56 30.26 -3.42 -9.36
C ILE A 56 30.05 -2.05 -8.71
N VAL A 57 30.87 -1.07 -9.09
CA VAL A 57 30.91 0.24 -8.43
C VAL A 57 29.74 1.14 -8.85
N SER A 58 29.26 1.03 -10.09
CA SER A 58 28.21 1.89 -10.64
C SER A 58 26.86 1.77 -9.92
N GLU A 59 26.60 0.63 -9.27
CA GLU A 59 25.43 0.42 -8.42
C GLU A 59 25.52 1.15 -7.07
N ILE A 60 26.74 1.40 -6.59
CA ILE A 60 27.03 1.90 -5.25
C ILE A 60 27.35 3.41 -5.29
N LEU A 61 28.10 3.86 -6.30
CA LEU A 61 28.65 5.21 -6.37
C LEU A 61 28.02 6.06 -7.47
N ARG A 62 27.84 7.32 -7.13
CA ARG A 62 27.49 8.40 -8.06
C ARG A 62 28.61 9.45 -8.06
N PRO A 63 28.69 10.34 -9.06
CA PRO A 63 29.68 11.41 -9.05
C PRO A 63 29.71 12.20 -7.74
N GLU A 64 28.55 12.49 -7.15
CA GLU A 64 28.42 13.25 -5.90
C GLU A 64 28.95 12.50 -4.66
N THR A 65 29.16 11.19 -4.78
CA THR A 65 29.71 10.35 -3.71
C THR A 65 31.16 10.69 -3.40
N PHE A 66 31.91 11.20 -4.38
CA PHE A 66 33.28 11.67 -4.19
C PHE A 66 33.26 13.05 -3.51
N TYR A 67 34.07 13.22 -2.46
CA TYR A 67 34.18 14.50 -1.76
C TYR A 67 34.93 15.53 -2.60
N GLU A 68 36.01 15.11 -3.26
CA GLU A 68 36.87 16.01 -4.00
C GLU A 68 36.29 16.32 -5.40
N PRO A 69 36.06 17.59 -5.77
CA PRO A 69 35.44 17.94 -7.06
C PRO A 69 36.16 17.42 -8.31
N ARG A 70 37.50 17.34 -8.30
CA ARG A 70 38.24 16.73 -9.43
C ARG A 70 37.92 15.24 -9.57
N ASN A 71 37.75 14.52 -8.46
CA ASN A 71 37.42 13.10 -8.48
C ASN A 71 35.99 12.86 -8.97
N GLN A 72 35.05 13.76 -8.65
CA GLN A 72 33.69 13.73 -9.21
C GLN A 72 33.72 13.81 -10.75
N LYS A 73 34.51 14.75 -11.29
CA LYS A 73 34.67 14.93 -12.75
C LYS A 73 35.32 13.71 -13.41
N VAL A 74 36.34 13.12 -12.79
CA VAL A 74 36.98 11.90 -13.29
C VAL A 74 35.99 10.74 -13.32
N TYR A 75 35.23 10.52 -12.24
CA TYR A 75 34.20 9.47 -12.21
C TYR A 75 33.11 9.71 -13.27
N GLN A 76 32.69 10.96 -13.47
CA GLN A 76 31.72 11.31 -14.51
C GLN A 76 32.25 10.98 -15.91
N ALA A 77 33.52 11.27 -16.19
CA ALA A 77 34.13 10.91 -17.47
C ALA A 77 34.18 9.39 -17.67
N ILE A 78 34.57 8.62 -16.63
CA ILE A 78 34.53 7.16 -16.64
C ILE A 78 33.11 6.64 -16.94
N GLN A 79 32.10 7.21 -16.26
CA GLN A 79 30.71 6.85 -16.46
C GLN A 79 30.25 7.14 -17.90
N ASN A 80 30.58 8.30 -18.46
CA ASN A 80 30.22 8.68 -19.83
C ASN A 80 30.84 7.74 -20.87
N LEU A 81 32.11 7.37 -20.69
CA LEU A 81 32.80 6.41 -21.56
C LEU A 81 32.13 5.05 -21.51
N ASN A 82 31.80 4.56 -20.31
CA ASN A 82 31.14 3.27 -20.15
C ASN A 82 29.73 3.26 -20.77
N MET A 83 28.94 4.33 -20.56
CA MET A 83 27.62 4.48 -21.20
C MET A 83 27.69 4.58 -22.74
N SER A 84 28.83 5.03 -23.28
CA SER A 84 29.10 5.08 -24.71
C SER A 84 29.73 3.79 -25.25
N GLU A 85 29.79 2.73 -24.43
CA GLU A 85 30.45 1.45 -24.71
C GLU A 85 31.92 1.61 -25.17
N ARG A 86 32.59 2.67 -24.72
CA ARG A 86 34.00 2.91 -25.00
C ARG A 86 34.88 2.31 -23.90
N PRO A 87 36.08 1.79 -24.23
CA PRO A 87 37.01 1.32 -23.22
C PRO A 87 37.37 2.46 -22.26
N VAL A 88 37.47 2.11 -20.98
CA VAL A 88 37.90 3.02 -19.91
C VAL A 88 39.35 2.68 -19.56
N ASP A 89 40.23 3.63 -19.83
CA ASP A 89 41.65 3.60 -19.46
C ASP A 89 42.17 5.05 -19.30
N ILE A 90 43.44 5.20 -18.90
CA ILE A 90 44.07 6.50 -18.64
C ILE A 90 43.97 7.44 -19.86
N LEU A 91 44.17 6.92 -21.07
CA LEU A 91 44.20 7.73 -22.29
C LEU A 91 42.80 8.19 -22.67
N THR A 92 41.84 7.28 -22.66
CA THR A 92 40.44 7.55 -23.00
C THR A 92 39.77 8.48 -21.99
N VAL A 93 40.03 8.31 -20.69
CA VAL A 93 39.55 9.22 -19.64
C VAL A 93 40.16 10.62 -19.82
N SER A 94 41.45 10.71 -20.13
CA SER A 94 42.11 11.99 -20.38
C SER A 94 41.53 12.70 -21.61
N GLU A 95 41.27 11.97 -22.69
CA GLU A 95 40.69 12.53 -23.92
C GLU A 95 39.22 12.96 -23.72
N GLU A 96 38.43 12.19 -22.97
CA GLU A 96 37.05 12.55 -22.63
C GLU A 96 37.00 13.81 -21.76
N LEU A 97 37.88 13.92 -20.76
CA LEU A 97 38.02 15.13 -19.93
C LEU A 97 38.47 16.35 -20.76
N LYS A 98 39.34 16.14 -21.74
CA LYS A 98 39.80 17.18 -22.67
C LYS A 98 38.68 17.63 -23.60
N HIS A 99 37.91 16.70 -24.15
CA HIS A 99 36.75 16.98 -24.98
C HIS A 99 35.66 17.74 -24.20
N ALA A 100 35.47 17.40 -22.92
CA ALA A 100 34.59 18.12 -22.01
C ALA A 100 35.15 19.47 -21.51
N GLY A 101 36.41 19.81 -21.84
CA GLY A 101 37.06 21.05 -21.40
C GLY A 101 37.37 21.10 -19.89
N THR A 102 37.45 19.96 -19.21
CA THR A 102 37.64 19.86 -17.75
C THR A 102 38.97 19.21 -17.34
N LEU A 103 39.85 18.88 -18.30
CA LEU A 103 41.13 18.24 -18.03
C LEU A 103 42.06 19.10 -17.13
N ASP A 104 42.10 20.41 -17.36
CA ASP A 104 42.94 21.30 -16.55
C ASP A 104 42.39 21.43 -15.12
N ASP A 105 41.05 21.40 -14.95
CA ASP A 105 40.39 21.49 -13.64
C ASP A 105 40.70 20.29 -12.74
N VAL A 106 40.99 19.12 -13.32
CA VAL A 106 41.31 17.92 -12.55
C VAL A 106 42.80 17.81 -12.18
N GLY A 107 43.64 18.73 -12.67
CA GLY A 107 45.10 18.69 -12.48
C GLY A 107 45.86 18.13 -13.68
N GLY A 108 45.23 18.06 -14.85
CA GLY A 108 45.84 17.60 -16.10
C GLY A 108 46.01 16.08 -16.19
N ALA A 109 46.60 15.63 -17.30
CA ALA A 109 46.85 14.21 -17.55
C ALA A 109 47.74 13.55 -16.48
N GLN A 110 48.63 14.32 -15.84
CA GLN A 110 49.49 13.83 -14.76
C GLN A 110 48.67 13.28 -13.59
N TYR A 111 47.59 13.97 -13.20
CA TYR A 111 46.75 13.50 -12.10
C TYR A 111 46.08 12.15 -12.41
N ILE A 112 45.63 11.95 -13.65
CA ILE A 112 45.02 10.68 -14.09
C ILE A 112 46.04 9.54 -14.05
N VAL A 113 47.28 9.81 -14.46
CA VAL A 113 48.39 8.85 -14.34
C VAL A 113 48.66 8.53 -12.87
N ASP A 114 48.72 9.54 -12.01
CA ASP A 114 48.96 9.37 -10.59
C ASP A 114 47.86 8.51 -9.94
N LEU A 115 46.58 8.71 -10.27
CA LEU A 115 45.46 7.88 -9.79
C LEU A 115 45.67 6.39 -10.08
N SER A 116 46.11 6.05 -11.30
CA SER A 116 46.37 4.66 -11.69
C SER A 116 47.54 4.01 -10.92
N SER A 117 48.52 4.82 -10.48
CA SER A 117 49.73 4.32 -9.82
C SER A 117 49.52 3.89 -8.36
N HIS A 118 48.42 4.34 -7.73
CA HIS A 118 48.13 4.06 -6.31
C HIS A 118 47.36 2.75 -6.09
N VAL A 119 47.05 1.99 -7.14
CA VAL A 119 46.22 0.78 -7.05
C VAL A 119 47.08 -0.48 -7.08
N ALA A 120 47.11 -1.19 -5.95
CA ALA A 120 47.77 -2.49 -5.87
C ALA A 120 46.88 -3.65 -6.34
N SER A 121 45.55 -3.54 -6.20
CA SER A 121 44.59 -4.57 -6.62
C SER A 121 43.17 -4.01 -6.74
N SER A 122 42.39 -4.47 -7.73
CA SER A 122 40.96 -4.21 -7.88
C SER A 122 40.06 -5.15 -7.04
N ALA A 123 40.62 -6.21 -6.44
CA ALA A 123 39.84 -7.27 -5.79
C ALA A 123 38.95 -6.79 -4.63
N ASN A 124 39.30 -5.66 -4.00
CA ASN A 124 38.54 -5.09 -2.87
C ASN A 124 37.76 -3.82 -3.26
N ILE A 125 37.54 -3.55 -4.55
CA ILE A 125 36.92 -2.30 -5.00
C ILE A 125 35.50 -2.12 -4.44
N GLU A 126 34.73 -3.21 -4.28
CA GLU A 126 33.39 -3.16 -3.69
C GLU A 126 33.43 -2.65 -2.24
N PHE A 127 34.38 -3.15 -1.44
CA PHE A 127 34.56 -2.71 -0.06
C PHE A 127 34.94 -1.22 0.00
N HIS A 128 35.83 -0.77 -0.89
CA HIS A 128 36.21 0.63 -1.00
C HIS A 128 35.05 1.53 -1.45
N ALA A 129 34.22 1.08 -2.39
CA ALA A 129 33.00 1.77 -2.79
C ALA A 129 32.03 1.91 -1.61
N HIS A 130 31.85 0.87 -0.80
CA HIS A 130 31.02 0.97 0.41
C HIS A 130 31.53 1.99 1.43
N ILE A 131 32.85 2.12 1.60
CA ILE A 131 33.42 3.19 2.44
C ILE A 131 33.04 4.57 1.92
N LEU A 132 33.19 4.82 0.60
CA LEU A 132 32.84 6.10 0.00
C LEU A 132 31.34 6.41 0.12
N ALA A 133 30.48 5.43 -0.13
CA ALA A 133 29.03 5.56 0.04
C ALA A 133 28.65 5.91 1.49
N GLN A 134 29.29 5.29 2.48
CA GLN A 134 29.08 5.63 3.90
C GLN A 134 29.52 7.07 4.22
N LYS A 135 30.67 7.52 3.70
CA LYS A 135 31.11 8.92 3.88
C LYS A 135 30.15 9.91 3.23
N PHE A 136 29.65 9.61 2.04
CA PHE A 136 28.65 10.43 1.37
C PHE A 136 27.32 10.51 2.14
N LEU A 137 26.81 9.37 2.63
CA LEU A 137 25.63 9.34 3.50
C LEU A 137 25.83 10.21 4.75
N ALA A 138 27.01 10.12 5.38
CA ALA A 138 27.32 10.97 6.52
C ALA A 138 27.30 12.47 6.15
N ARG A 139 27.83 12.86 4.98
CA ARG A 139 27.74 14.26 4.49
C ARG A 139 26.30 14.70 4.22
N GLN A 140 25.46 13.82 3.66
CA GLN A 140 24.05 14.10 3.46
C GLN A 140 23.32 14.34 4.79
N LEU A 141 23.61 13.52 5.81
CA LEU A 141 23.04 13.68 7.15
C LEU A 141 23.51 14.97 7.83
N ILE A 142 24.77 15.36 7.68
CA ILE A 142 25.29 16.64 8.18
C ILE A 142 24.57 17.81 7.50
N SER A 143 24.45 17.79 6.17
CA SER A 143 23.76 18.85 5.42
C SER A 143 22.29 18.95 5.82
N PHE A 144 21.63 17.81 6.01
CA PHE A 144 20.27 17.73 6.51
C PHE A 144 20.15 18.37 7.90
N ALA A 145 21.01 17.98 8.84
CA ALA A 145 21.01 18.52 10.20
C ALA A 145 21.23 20.03 10.21
N SER A 146 22.22 20.55 9.47
CA SER A 146 22.49 21.99 9.41
C SER A 146 21.34 22.79 8.82
N LYS A 147 20.61 22.25 7.83
CA LYS A 147 19.41 22.90 7.28
C LYS A 147 18.29 22.99 8.31
N ILE A 148 18.03 21.90 9.03
CA ILE A 148 17.00 21.86 10.08
C ILE A 148 17.39 22.79 11.24
N GLU A 149 18.65 22.76 11.67
CA GLU A 149 19.18 23.66 12.71
C GLU A 149 19.00 25.13 12.33
N THR A 150 19.39 25.51 11.10
CA THR A 150 19.25 26.88 10.61
C THR A 150 17.79 27.34 10.64
N LYS A 151 16.87 26.48 10.20
CA LYS A 151 15.42 26.76 10.22
C LYS A 151 14.84 26.80 11.63
N ALA A 152 15.34 25.99 12.55
CA ALA A 152 14.88 25.96 13.94
C ALA A 152 15.23 27.25 14.71
N PHE A 153 16.27 27.97 14.29
CA PHE A 153 16.61 29.31 14.82
C PHE A 153 15.79 30.45 14.22
N ASP A 154 15.06 30.21 13.12
CA ASP A 154 14.23 31.23 12.48
C ASP A 154 12.85 31.30 13.16
N GLU A 155 12.61 32.33 13.95
CA GLU A 155 11.35 32.56 14.69
C GLU A 155 10.12 32.74 13.78
N THR A 156 10.31 32.92 12.47
CA THR A 156 9.20 33.04 11.51
C THR A 156 8.71 31.70 10.97
N VAL A 157 9.44 30.61 11.25
CA VAL A 157 9.10 29.26 10.79
C VAL A 157 8.21 28.57 11.81
N ASP A 158 7.11 27.99 11.33
CA ASP A 158 6.25 27.15 12.16
C ASP A 158 6.98 25.82 12.50
N VAL A 159 7.01 25.48 13.79
CA VAL A 159 7.76 24.30 14.29
C VAL A 159 7.13 23.00 13.80
N ASP A 160 5.79 22.93 13.69
CA ASP A 160 5.10 21.73 13.22
C ASP A 160 5.37 21.52 11.73
N GLU A 161 5.37 22.59 10.92
CA GLU A 161 5.78 22.53 9.51
C GLU A 161 7.25 22.09 9.35
N LEU A 162 8.15 22.61 10.19
CA LEU A 162 9.57 22.22 10.17
C LEU A 162 9.77 20.75 10.53
N MET A 163 9.02 20.24 11.51
CA MET A 163 9.03 18.82 11.88
C MET A 163 8.59 17.94 10.71
N GLN A 164 7.50 18.29 10.05
CA GLN A 164 7.02 17.54 8.88
C GLN A 164 8.03 17.56 7.71
N GLU A 165 8.64 18.71 7.45
CA GLU A 165 9.69 18.83 6.44
C GLU A 165 10.91 17.97 6.78
N ALA A 166 11.33 17.97 8.05
CA ALA A 166 12.45 17.17 8.53
C ALA A 166 12.18 15.67 8.32
N GLU A 167 10.98 15.20 8.65
CA GLU A 167 10.57 13.81 8.43
C GLU A 167 10.59 13.43 6.95
N GLY A 168 10.04 14.29 6.07
CA GLY A 168 10.05 14.08 4.62
C GLY A 168 11.46 13.96 4.05
N ASN A 169 12.32 14.92 4.36
CA ASN A 169 13.71 14.95 3.90
C ASN A 169 14.52 13.74 4.39
N LEU A 170 14.36 13.35 5.66
CA LEU A 170 15.05 12.18 6.22
C LEU A 170 14.57 10.88 5.56
N PHE A 171 13.27 10.79 5.28
CA PHE A 171 12.69 9.65 4.56
C PHE A 171 13.25 9.50 3.14
N GLU A 172 13.43 10.61 2.41
CA GLU A 172 14.07 10.58 1.08
C GLU A 172 15.52 10.09 1.14
N ILE A 173 16.30 10.56 2.12
CA ILE A 173 17.67 10.09 2.35
C ILE A 173 17.66 8.59 2.63
N SER A 174 16.73 8.10 3.44
CA SER A 174 16.60 6.67 3.71
C SER A 174 16.25 5.86 2.46
N GLN A 175 15.34 6.33 1.60
CA GLN A 175 14.93 5.59 0.40
C GLN A 175 16.04 5.49 -0.65
N LYS A 176 16.75 6.59 -0.92
CA LYS A 176 17.80 6.62 -1.94
C LYS A 176 18.97 5.67 -1.64
N ASN A 177 19.10 5.24 -0.38
CA ASN A 177 20.17 4.37 0.09
C ASN A 177 19.72 2.91 0.35
N MET A 178 18.47 2.54 0.04
CA MET A 178 18.03 1.13 0.12
C MET A 178 18.55 0.35 -1.09
N LYS A 179 19.40 -0.64 -0.86
CA LYS A 179 19.91 -1.58 -1.87
C LYS A 179 18.78 -2.51 -2.33
N GLN A 180 18.65 -2.73 -3.64
CA GLN A 180 17.87 -3.84 -4.18
C GLN A 180 18.84 -4.99 -4.46
N ASP A 181 18.98 -5.93 -3.53
CA ASP A 181 19.76 -7.14 -3.78
C ASP A 181 18.93 -8.09 -4.66
N TYR A 182 19.52 -8.60 -5.75
CA TYR A 182 18.93 -9.70 -6.52
C TYR A 182 19.28 -11.03 -5.86
N THR A 183 18.35 -11.99 -5.89
CA THR A 183 18.56 -13.32 -5.32
C THR A 183 18.61 -14.35 -6.44
N GLN A 184 19.60 -15.26 -6.44
CA GLN A 184 19.64 -16.41 -7.33
C GLN A 184 18.38 -17.28 -7.12
N ILE A 185 17.88 -17.91 -8.19
CA ILE A 185 16.59 -18.64 -8.13
C ILE A 185 16.63 -19.87 -7.20
N ASP A 186 17.78 -20.54 -7.09
CA ASP A 186 17.93 -21.80 -6.34
C ASP A 186 17.49 -21.72 -4.86
N PRO A 187 17.98 -20.76 -4.04
CA PRO A 187 17.49 -20.60 -2.67
C PRO A 187 16.00 -20.27 -2.59
N VAL A 188 15.45 -19.54 -3.57
CA VAL A 188 14.02 -19.20 -3.61
C VAL A 188 13.16 -20.43 -3.91
N VAL A 189 13.62 -21.31 -4.80
CA VAL A 189 12.94 -22.57 -5.12
C VAL A 189 12.87 -23.48 -3.89
N GLN A 190 13.97 -23.60 -3.15
CA GLN A 190 14.00 -24.41 -1.94
C GLN A 190 13.02 -23.89 -0.88
N GLN A 191 12.98 -22.56 -0.68
CA GLN A 191 12.00 -21.92 0.20
C GLN A 191 10.56 -22.17 -0.28
N ALA A 192 10.29 -22.08 -1.58
CA ALA A 192 8.97 -22.33 -2.14
C ALA A 192 8.50 -23.77 -1.89
N ILE A 193 9.40 -24.76 -2.05
CA ILE A 193 9.11 -26.17 -1.77
C ILE A 193 8.80 -26.38 -0.27
N GLU A 194 9.57 -25.76 0.63
CA GLU A 194 9.30 -25.85 2.07
C GLU A 194 7.93 -25.26 2.44
N ILE A 195 7.55 -24.14 1.83
CA ILE A 195 6.22 -23.53 2.03
C ILE A 195 5.12 -24.47 1.55
N LEU A 196 5.28 -25.08 0.37
CA LEU A 196 4.31 -26.05 -0.17
C LEU A 196 4.16 -27.28 0.72
N GLN A 197 5.26 -27.82 1.25
CA GLN A 197 5.23 -28.95 2.18
C GLN A 197 4.50 -28.60 3.47
N LYS A 198 4.75 -27.41 4.03
CA LYS A 198 4.03 -26.91 5.22
C LYS A 198 2.54 -26.71 4.94
N ALA A 199 2.18 -26.17 3.78
CA ALA A 199 0.79 -26.00 3.39
C ALA A 199 0.07 -27.35 3.21
N SER A 200 0.71 -28.33 2.58
CA SER A 200 0.17 -29.70 2.41
C SER A 200 -0.02 -30.46 3.73
N ALA A 201 0.74 -30.13 4.77
CA ALA A 201 0.63 -30.77 6.08
C ALA A 201 -0.52 -30.20 6.93
N ASN A 202 -1.01 -29.00 6.61
CA ASN A 202 -2.10 -28.35 7.34
C ASN A 202 -3.46 -28.84 6.80
N SER A 203 -4.27 -29.44 7.69
CA SER A 203 -5.58 -30.03 7.36
C SER A 203 -6.62 -29.02 6.83
N GLY A 204 -6.35 -27.71 6.95
CA GLY A 204 -7.24 -26.63 6.49
C GLY A 204 -6.92 -26.06 5.11
N GLY A 205 -5.82 -26.48 4.45
CA GLY A 205 -5.49 -26.09 3.07
C GLY A 205 -5.20 -24.60 2.80
N LEU A 206 -5.30 -23.72 3.80
CA LEU A 206 -5.03 -22.28 3.65
C LEU A 206 -3.53 -21.98 3.75
N THR A 207 -3.02 -21.19 2.82
CA THR A 207 -1.63 -20.71 2.81
C THR A 207 -1.47 -19.40 3.59
N GLY A 208 -2.55 -18.61 3.74
CA GLY A 208 -2.58 -17.32 4.41
C GLY A 208 -3.35 -17.32 5.74
N ILE A 209 -3.55 -16.12 6.30
CA ILE A 209 -4.36 -15.92 7.50
C ILE A 209 -5.85 -16.02 7.13
N SER A 210 -6.60 -16.93 7.74
CA SER A 210 -8.05 -17.08 7.48
C SER A 210 -8.82 -15.78 7.68
N THR A 211 -9.73 -15.49 6.76
CA THR A 211 -10.70 -14.38 6.85
C THR A 211 -11.85 -14.68 7.82
N GLY A 212 -12.07 -15.97 8.11
CA GLY A 212 -13.23 -16.49 8.87
C GLY A 212 -14.50 -16.67 8.03
N TYR A 213 -14.44 -16.42 6.72
CA TYR A 213 -15.54 -16.67 5.80
C TYR A 213 -15.17 -17.76 4.79
N THR A 214 -15.90 -18.86 4.78
CA THR A 214 -15.51 -20.08 4.07
C THR A 214 -15.30 -19.87 2.58
N LYS A 215 -16.27 -19.23 1.90
CA LYS A 215 -16.18 -18.94 0.46
C LYS A 215 -15.09 -17.92 0.12
N LEU A 216 -14.85 -16.95 1.01
CA LEU A 216 -13.78 -15.97 0.80
C LEU A 216 -12.40 -16.63 0.97
N ASP A 217 -12.26 -17.49 1.96
CA ASP A 217 -11.05 -18.28 2.20
C ASP A 217 -10.78 -19.25 1.04
N GLU A 218 -11.80 -19.88 0.47
CA GLU A 218 -11.67 -20.73 -0.72
C GLU A 218 -11.13 -19.95 -1.93
N MET A 219 -11.63 -18.73 -2.16
CA MET A 219 -11.19 -17.89 -3.28
C MET A 219 -9.82 -17.23 -3.08
N THR A 220 -9.47 -16.92 -1.84
CA THR A 220 -8.26 -16.13 -1.51
C THR A 220 -7.12 -16.95 -0.94
N SER A 221 -7.40 -18.18 -0.49
CA SER A 221 -6.51 -18.98 0.36
C SER A 221 -6.11 -18.26 1.66
N GLY A 222 -6.94 -17.32 2.12
CA GLY A 222 -6.68 -16.41 3.24
C GLY A 222 -5.82 -15.20 2.86
N TRP A 223 -5.57 -14.30 3.83
CA TRP A 223 -4.72 -13.14 3.64
C TRP A 223 -3.26 -13.55 3.54
N GLN A 224 -2.69 -13.38 2.35
CA GLN A 224 -1.30 -13.75 2.08
C GLN A 224 -0.33 -12.70 2.61
N LYS A 225 0.85 -13.16 3.00
CA LYS A 225 1.94 -12.26 3.40
C LYS A 225 2.38 -11.35 2.27
N SER A 226 2.92 -10.19 2.65
CA SER A 226 3.42 -9.17 1.73
C SER A 226 2.37 -8.55 0.79
N ASP A 227 1.09 -8.89 0.95
CA ASP A 227 0.00 -8.36 0.11
C ASP A 227 -0.59 -7.09 0.69
N LEU A 228 -0.87 -6.14 -0.21
CA LEU A 228 -1.70 -4.98 0.03
C LEU A 228 -3.10 -5.29 -0.49
N VAL A 229 -4.06 -5.41 0.43
CA VAL A 229 -5.47 -5.64 0.15
C VAL A 229 -6.23 -4.35 0.36
N ILE A 230 -6.95 -3.91 -0.67
CA ILE A 230 -7.82 -2.74 -0.60
C ILE A 230 -9.27 -3.18 -0.39
N ILE A 231 -9.89 -2.69 0.68
CA ILE A 231 -11.32 -2.92 0.96
C ILE A 231 -12.05 -1.61 0.72
N ALA A 232 -12.83 -1.56 -0.35
CA ALA A 232 -13.50 -0.34 -0.78
C ALA A 232 -15.02 -0.48 -0.84
N GLY A 233 -15.71 0.64 -0.93
CA GLY A 233 -17.16 0.71 -0.84
C GLY A 233 -17.67 2.12 -0.53
N ARG A 234 -18.94 2.36 -0.78
CA ARG A 234 -19.59 3.65 -0.46
C ARG A 234 -19.76 3.84 1.05
N PRO A 235 -19.98 5.08 1.53
CA PRO A 235 -20.45 5.31 2.89
C PRO A 235 -21.66 4.43 3.22
N ALA A 236 -21.83 4.05 4.48
CA ALA A 236 -22.92 3.18 4.98
C ALA A 236 -23.01 1.75 4.39
N MET A 237 -22.14 1.36 3.44
CA MET A 237 -22.10 -0.02 2.90
C MET A 237 -21.54 -1.05 3.89
N GLY A 238 -21.00 -0.60 5.02
CA GLY A 238 -20.48 -1.50 6.06
C GLY A 238 -19.00 -1.89 5.90
N LYS A 239 -18.17 -1.11 5.22
CA LYS A 239 -16.71 -1.34 5.10
C LYS A 239 -16.03 -1.57 6.45
N THR A 240 -16.18 -0.61 7.38
CA THR A 240 -15.63 -0.73 8.74
C THR A 240 -16.22 -1.92 9.48
N SER A 241 -17.53 -2.17 9.33
CA SER A 241 -18.19 -3.33 9.93
C SER A 241 -17.63 -4.66 9.41
N PHE A 242 -17.32 -4.74 8.11
CA PHE A 242 -16.67 -5.89 7.49
C PHE A 242 -15.24 -6.06 8.03
N ALA A 243 -14.44 -4.98 8.04
CA ALA A 243 -13.09 -5.00 8.58
C ALA A 243 -13.05 -5.42 10.06
N LEU A 244 -13.96 -4.90 10.89
CA LEU A 244 -14.08 -5.30 12.30
C LEU A 244 -14.54 -6.75 12.46
N SER A 245 -15.41 -7.24 11.58
CA SER A 245 -15.82 -8.66 11.60
C SER A 245 -14.63 -9.57 11.24
N VAL A 246 -13.82 -9.19 10.25
CA VAL A 246 -12.56 -9.89 9.92
C VAL A 246 -11.57 -9.81 11.09
N ALA A 247 -11.39 -8.63 11.70
CA ALA A 247 -10.49 -8.45 12.84
C ALA A 247 -10.91 -9.33 14.04
N LYS A 248 -12.22 -9.43 14.29
CA LYS A 248 -12.80 -10.32 15.29
C LYS A 248 -12.46 -11.79 14.97
N ASN A 249 -12.69 -12.25 13.75
CA ASN A 249 -12.41 -13.64 13.37
C ASN A 249 -10.91 -14.00 13.53
N ILE A 250 -10.03 -13.06 13.18
CA ILE A 250 -8.58 -13.25 13.25
C ILE A 250 -8.08 -13.23 14.70
N ALA A 251 -8.43 -12.21 15.47
CA ALA A 251 -7.80 -11.98 16.77
C ALA A 251 -8.60 -12.55 17.94
N VAL A 252 -9.93 -12.53 17.88
CA VAL A 252 -10.77 -13.11 18.94
C VAL A 252 -10.89 -14.61 18.76
N ASP A 253 -11.23 -15.09 17.57
CA ASP A 253 -11.46 -16.53 17.36
C ASP A 253 -10.15 -17.28 17.10
N SER A 254 -9.29 -16.76 16.22
CA SER A 254 -8.03 -17.44 15.82
C SER A 254 -6.79 -17.03 16.63
N ARG A 255 -6.94 -16.06 17.55
CA ARG A 255 -5.87 -15.56 18.44
C ARG A 255 -4.61 -15.07 17.71
N VAL A 256 -4.77 -14.57 16.48
CA VAL A 256 -3.67 -14.00 15.70
C VAL A 256 -3.53 -12.50 16.01
N PRO A 257 -2.33 -12.01 16.39
CA PRO A 257 -2.12 -10.60 16.72
C PRO A 257 -2.33 -9.64 15.53
N ILE A 258 -3.17 -8.62 15.74
CA ILE A 258 -3.55 -7.61 14.73
C ILE A 258 -3.29 -6.19 15.23
N ALA A 259 -2.81 -5.32 14.35
CA ALA A 259 -2.82 -3.87 14.55
C ALA A 259 -3.96 -3.24 13.73
N PHE A 260 -4.72 -2.34 14.35
CA PHE A 260 -5.81 -1.60 13.72
C PHE A 260 -5.58 -0.10 13.88
N PHE A 261 -5.28 0.59 12.79
CA PHE A 261 -5.13 2.04 12.74
C PHE A 261 -6.46 2.67 12.30
N SER A 262 -7.11 3.37 13.21
CA SER A 262 -8.42 3.99 13.01
C SER A 262 -8.28 5.50 12.89
N LEU A 263 -8.29 6.00 11.66
CA LEU A 263 -8.10 7.42 11.34
C LEU A 263 -9.41 8.21 11.32
N GLU A 264 -10.54 7.53 11.11
CA GLU A 264 -11.88 8.16 11.09
C GLU A 264 -12.58 8.10 12.46
N MET A 265 -12.43 7.00 13.19
CA MET A 265 -13.17 6.71 14.42
C MET A 265 -12.26 6.65 15.64
N ASN A 266 -12.75 7.10 16.80
CA ASN A 266 -12.00 6.94 18.05
C ASN A 266 -12.05 5.50 18.59
N ASN A 267 -11.13 5.17 19.51
CA ASN A 267 -11.00 3.84 20.11
C ASN A 267 -12.31 3.34 20.75
N VAL A 268 -13.03 4.20 21.47
CA VAL A 268 -14.25 3.82 22.20
C VAL A 268 -15.37 3.41 21.24
N GLN A 269 -15.56 4.17 20.16
CA GLN A 269 -16.56 3.85 19.14
C GLN A 269 -16.24 2.53 18.43
N LEU A 270 -14.96 2.30 18.11
CA LEU A 270 -14.51 1.08 17.46
C LEU A 270 -14.71 -0.14 18.38
N VAL A 271 -14.31 -0.05 19.65
CA VAL A 271 -14.48 -1.11 20.65
C VAL A 271 -15.96 -1.40 20.89
N ASN A 272 -16.83 -0.39 20.97
CA ASN A 272 -18.27 -0.60 21.13
C ASN A 272 -18.89 -1.39 19.97
N ARG A 273 -18.47 -1.12 18.73
CA ARG A 273 -18.88 -1.92 17.57
C ARG A 273 -18.34 -3.35 17.64
N LEU A 274 -17.11 -3.53 18.11
CA LEU A 274 -16.50 -4.85 18.29
C LEU A 274 -17.20 -5.67 19.39
N ILE A 275 -17.64 -5.03 20.48
CA ILE A 275 -18.47 -5.65 21.52
C ILE A 275 -19.84 -6.04 20.96
N SER A 276 -20.49 -5.13 20.22
CA SER A 276 -21.77 -5.38 19.54
C SER A 276 -21.70 -6.60 18.63
N ASN A 277 -20.65 -6.67 17.81
CA ASN A 277 -20.37 -7.78 16.90
C ASN A 277 -20.12 -9.10 17.65
N THR A 278 -19.28 -9.06 18.70
CA THR A 278 -18.85 -10.26 19.45
C THR A 278 -19.95 -10.82 20.35
N CYS A 279 -20.78 -9.96 20.95
CA CYS A 279 -21.79 -10.33 21.93
C CYS A 279 -23.20 -10.48 21.33
N GLU A 280 -23.40 -10.08 20.07
CA GLU A 280 -24.71 -10.07 19.39
C GLU A 280 -25.74 -9.20 20.12
N ILE A 281 -25.29 -8.00 20.50
CA ILE A 281 -26.10 -7.01 21.20
C ILE A 281 -26.18 -5.76 20.34
N GLY A 282 -27.38 -5.20 20.19
CA GLY A 282 -27.60 -4.00 19.38
C GLY A 282 -26.72 -2.83 19.83
N GLY A 283 -26.01 -2.19 18.89
CA GLY A 283 -25.04 -1.13 19.22
C GLY A 283 -25.65 0.04 20.02
N ASN A 284 -26.89 0.43 19.72
CA ASN A 284 -27.60 1.48 20.47
C ASN A 284 -27.85 1.09 21.94
N LYS A 285 -28.10 -0.20 22.20
CA LYS A 285 -28.30 -0.71 23.56
C LYS A 285 -27.02 -0.74 24.38
N ILE A 286 -25.89 -1.01 23.74
CA ILE A 286 -24.56 -0.91 24.37
C ILE A 286 -24.26 0.54 24.73
N LEU A 287 -24.54 1.47 23.81
CA LEU A 287 -24.29 2.90 24.02
C LEU A 287 -25.15 3.50 25.14
N ASN A 288 -26.43 3.11 25.23
CA ASN A 288 -27.35 3.66 26.22
C ASN A 288 -27.44 2.83 27.52
N GLY A 289 -26.78 1.67 27.59
CA GLY A 289 -26.76 0.78 28.75
C GLY A 289 -28.07 0.03 29.02
N GLN A 290 -29.04 0.07 28.10
CA GLN A 290 -30.37 -0.53 28.27
C GLN A 290 -30.38 -1.98 27.76
N LEU A 291 -29.71 -2.86 28.52
CA LEU A 291 -29.62 -4.28 28.21
C LEU A 291 -30.68 -5.07 29.00
N SER A 292 -31.35 -5.99 28.32
CA SER A 292 -32.19 -6.99 28.98
C SER A 292 -31.34 -7.98 29.81
N PRO A 293 -31.93 -8.72 30.77
CA PRO A 293 -31.18 -9.71 31.56
C PRO A 293 -30.46 -10.78 30.71
N ASP A 294 -31.06 -11.21 29.60
CA ASP A 294 -30.43 -12.10 28.62
C ASP A 294 -29.20 -11.44 27.96
N GLU A 295 -29.34 -10.19 27.52
CA GLU A 295 -28.24 -9.45 26.88
C GLU A 295 -27.09 -9.20 27.85
N TRP A 296 -27.37 -8.93 29.13
CA TRP A 296 -26.36 -8.87 30.18
C TRP A 296 -25.61 -10.21 30.33
N SER A 297 -26.34 -11.33 30.31
CA SER A 297 -25.71 -12.66 30.37
C SER A 297 -24.85 -12.94 29.13
N ARG A 298 -25.29 -12.54 27.93
CA ARG A 298 -24.50 -12.69 26.70
C ARG A 298 -23.26 -11.80 26.70
N LEU A 299 -23.36 -10.57 27.21
CA LEU A 299 -22.24 -9.66 27.37
C LEU A 299 -21.19 -10.26 28.31
N ASP A 300 -21.55 -10.63 29.54
CA ASP A 300 -20.58 -11.18 30.51
C ASP A 300 -19.89 -12.46 30.00
N LYS A 301 -20.63 -13.32 29.30
CA LYS A 301 -20.10 -14.55 28.72
C LYS A 301 -19.13 -14.29 27.57
N ASN A 302 -19.46 -13.39 26.64
CA ASN A 302 -18.70 -13.21 25.39
C ASN A 302 -17.65 -12.10 25.47
N VAL A 303 -17.82 -11.10 26.32
CA VAL A 303 -16.83 -10.00 26.47
C VAL A 303 -15.48 -10.53 26.92
N ARG A 304 -15.44 -11.62 27.71
CA ARG A 304 -14.21 -12.30 28.12
C ARG A 304 -13.37 -12.83 26.96
N LYS A 305 -13.99 -13.12 25.81
CA LYS A 305 -13.26 -13.51 24.59
C LYS A 305 -12.50 -12.32 24.00
N LEU A 306 -13.08 -11.12 24.12
CA LEU A 306 -12.47 -9.88 23.67
C LEU A 306 -11.37 -9.43 24.64
N THR A 307 -11.61 -9.58 25.95
CA THR A 307 -10.62 -9.29 26.99
C THR A 307 -9.39 -10.19 26.83
N GLY A 308 -8.24 -9.59 26.55
CA GLY A 308 -6.99 -10.31 26.30
C GLY A 308 -6.87 -10.89 24.88
N SER A 309 -7.74 -10.52 23.95
CA SER A 309 -7.49 -10.72 22.51
C SER A 309 -6.31 -9.84 22.05
N PRO A 310 -5.44 -10.32 21.15
CA PRO A 310 -4.25 -9.58 20.71
C PRO A 310 -4.60 -8.54 19.63
N ILE A 311 -5.51 -7.62 19.96
CA ILE A 311 -5.91 -6.48 19.11
C ILE A 311 -5.25 -5.22 19.66
N TYR A 312 -4.42 -4.57 18.83
CA TYR A 312 -3.75 -3.32 19.16
C TYR A 312 -4.37 -2.21 18.32
N ILE A 313 -4.98 -1.21 18.96
CA ILE A 313 -5.69 -0.13 18.27
C ILE A 313 -4.92 1.18 18.44
N ASP A 314 -4.84 1.96 17.37
CA ASP A 314 -4.31 3.32 17.36
C ASP A 314 -5.30 4.24 16.66
N ASP A 315 -5.80 5.26 17.37
CA ASP A 315 -6.75 6.25 16.84
C ASP A 315 -6.14 7.65 16.62
N THR A 316 -4.82 7.72 16.43
CA THR A 316 -4.14 8.99 16.15
C THR A 316 -4.69 9.62 14.85
N PRO A 317 -5.32 10.81 14.90
CA PRO A 317 -5.87 11.46 13.71
C PRO A 317 -4.76 11.99 12.81
N GLY A 318 -5.00 12.02 11.49
CA GLY A 318 -4.05 12.61 10.53
C GLY A 318 -2.69 11.92 10.43
N LEU A 319 -2.63 10.65 10.85
CA LEU A 319 -1.40 9.86 10.93
C LEU A 319 -0.60 9.91 9.62
N SER A 320 0.68 10.26 9.74
CA SER A 320 1.58 10.28 8.59
C SER A 320 1.97 8.85 8.19
N VAL A 321 2.34 8.67 6.92
CA VAL A 321 2.83 7.36 6.45
C VAL A 321 4.08 6.92 7.22
N PHE A 322 4.95 7.86 7.60
CA PHE A 322 6.16 7.56 8.36
C PHE A 322 5.86 7.13 9.80
N GLU A 323 4.95 7.85 10.48
CA GLU A 323 4.49 7.48 11.81
C GLU A 323 3.85 6.09 11.81
N LEU A 324 2.99 5.80 10.82
CA LEU A 324 2.39 4.48 10.65
C LEU A 324 3.46 3.40 10.49
N ARG A 325 4.48 3.61 9.64
CA ARG A 325 5.59 2.64 9.47
C ARG A 325 6.34 2.41 10.78
N THR A 326 6.64 3.48 11.51
CA THR A 326 7.37 3.41 12.79
C THR A 326 6.58 2.62 13.83
N LYS A 327 5.29 2.93 13.99
CA LYS A 327 4.39 2.22 14.91
C LYS A 327 4.17 0.77 14.49
N ALA A 328 3.98 0.51 13.20
CA ALA A 328 3.83 -0.83 12.64
C ALA A 328 5.05 -1.71 12.92
N ARG A 329 6.27 -1.23 12.63
CA ARG A 329 7.53 -1.93 12.94
C ARG A 329 7.64 -2.26 14.42
N ARG A 330 7.30 -1.30 15.28
CA ARG A 330 7.31 -1.49 16.73
C ARG A 330 6.33 -2.59 17.15
N LEU A 331 5.10 -2.57 16.65
CA LEU A 331 4.07 -3.57 16.95
C LEU A 331 4.44 -4.97 16.45
N VAL A 332 5.01 -5.09 15.25
CA VAL A 332 5.48 -6.38 14.73
C VAL A 332 6.62 -6.94 15.61
N ARG A 333 7.60 -6.11 15.97
CA ARG A 333 8.74 -6.52 16.79
C ARG A 333 8.38 -6.86 18.23
N GLU A 334 7.59 -6.01 18.88
CA GLU A 334 7.31 -6.12 20.32
C GLU A 334 6.09 -6.99 20.64
N LYS A 335 5.11 -7.03 19.74
CA LYS A 335 3.81 -7.69 19.96
C LYS A 335 3.54 -8.84 18.99
N GLY A 336 4.43 -9.08 18.02
CA GLY A 336 4.31 -10.18 17.08
C GLY A 336 3.13 -10.03 16.11
N VAL A 337 2.71 -8.79 15.82
CA VAL A 337 1.62 -8.50 14.88
C VAL A 337 1.84 -9.20 13.53
N LYS A 338 0.78 -9.84 13.02
CA LYS A 338 0.79 -10.62 11.78
C LYS A 338 -0.07 -10.04 10.67
N ILE A 339 -0.87 -9.01 10.97
CA ILE A 339 -1.72 -8.33 10.00
C ILE A 339 -1.98 -6.90 10.49
N ILE A 340 -2.02 -5.96 9.54
CA ILE A 340 -2.32 -4.56 9.81
C ILE A 340 -3.62 -4.19 9.08
N MET A 341 -4.53 -3.51 9.78
CA MET A 341 -5.72 -2.88 9.20
C MET A 341 -5.64 -1.36 9.35
N ILE A 342 -6.08 -0.62 8.33
CA ILE A 342 -6.06 0.84 8.28
C ILE A 342 -7.43 1.35 7.83
N ASP A 343 -8.13 2.11 8.66
CA ASP A 343 -9.46 2.69 8.38
C ASP A 343 -9.43 4.23 8.45
N TYR A 344 -9.36 4.98 7.35
CA TYR A 344 -9.22 4.60 5.94
C TYR A 344 -8.11 5.43 5.27
N LEU A 345 -7.58 4.92 4.16
CA LEU A 345 -6.35 5.41 3.52
C LEU A 345 -6.38 6.91 3.18
N GLN A 346 -7.53 7.42 2.73
CA GLN A 346 -7.65 8.83 2.33
C GLN A 346 -7.66 9.84 3.50
N LEU A 347 -7.52 9.41 4.77
CA LEU A 347 -7.25 10.33 5.89
C LEU A 347 -5.76 10.41 6.26
N MET A 348 -4.91 9.63 5.60
CA MET A 348 -3.46 9.72 5.78
C MET A 348 -2.91 10.93 5.03
N ASN A 349 -1.82 11.46 5.60
CA ASN A 349 -1.03 12.54 5.03
C ASN A 349 0.33 11.99 4.60
N ALA A 350 0.81 12.37 3.42
CA ALA A 350 2.19 12.04 3.01
C ALA A 350 3.17 13.15 3.46
N ASN A 351 3.58 13.10 4.73
CA ASN A 351 4.76 13.76 5.30
C ASN A 351 5.14 15.17 4.76
N GLY A 352 4.33 16.21 4.96
CA GLY A 352 4.73 17.61 4.73
C GLY A 352 5.17 18.00 3.32
N MET A 353 5.19 17.06 2.36
CA MET A 353 5.53 17.33 0.98
C MET A 353 4.37 18.10 0.34
N LYS A 354 4.68 19.24 -0.26
CA LYS A 354 3.69 19.96 -1.09
C LYS A 354 3.43 19.15 -2.35
N PHE A 355 2.41 18.31 -2.33
CA PHE A 355 1.93 17.63 -3.54
C PHE A 355 1.18 18.61 -4.43
N GLY A 356 1.33 18.45 -5.75
CA GLY A 356 0.56 19.21 -6.72
C GLY A 356 -0.91 18.78 -6.75
N SER A 357 -1.19 17.52 -6.37
CA SER A 357 -2.55 16.98 -6.31
C SER A 357 -2.72 15.90 -5.23
N ARG A 358 -3.96 15.74 -4.74
CA ARG A 358 -4.33 14.64 -3.83
C ARG A 358 -4.09 13.26 -4.45
N GLN A 359 -4.19 13.15 -5.78
CA GLN A 359 -3.92 11.90 -6.50
C GLN A 359 -2.47 11.45 -6.34
N GLU A 360 -1.50 12.35 -6.47
CA GLU A 360 -0.08 12.04 -6.25
C GLU A 360 0.20 11.64 -4.80
N GLU A 361 -0.44 12.31 -3.86
CA GLU A 361 -0.31 12.02 -2.44
C GLU A 361 -0.78 10.59 -2.12
N VAL A 362 -1.98 10.23 -2.57
CA VAL A 362 -2.55 8.89 -2.40
C VAL A 362 -1.76 7.82 -3.14
N SER A 363 -1.20 8.16 -4.31
CA SER A 363 -0.28 7.28 -5.04
C SER A 363 1.01 7.00 -4.26
N THR A 364 1.48 7.98 -3.49
CA THR A 364 2.67 7.83 -2.65
C THR A 364 2.35 7.00 -1.40
N ILE A 365 1.19 7.23 -0.79
CA ILE A 365 0.69 6.43 0.34
C ILE A 365 0.56 4.97 -0.07
N SER A 366 -0.13 4.68 -1.17
CA SER A 366 -0.36 3.33 -1.69
C SER A 366 0.96 2.56 -1.93
N ARG A 367 1.91 3.17 -2.64
CA ARG A 367 3.25 2.59 -2.86
C ARG A 367 3.99 2.33 -1.56
N SER A 368 3.94 3.27 -0.61
CA SER A 368 4.59 3.12 0.68
C SER A 368 3.96 2.00 1.52
N LEU A 369 2.64 1.84 1.50
CA LEU A 369 1.95 0.72 2.15
C LEU A 369 2.32 -0.62 1.53
N LYS A 370 2.40 -0.72 0.20
CA LYS A 370 2.87 -1.94 -0.46
C LYS A 370 4.33 -2.25 -0.10
N GLY A 371 5.17 -1.22 -0.03
CA GLY A 371 6.55 -1.34 0.45
C GLY A 371 6.61 -1.86 1.89
N LEU A 372 5.77 -1.33 2.79
CA LEU A 372 5.67 -1.76 4.18
C LEU A 372 5.20 -3.22 4.31
N ALA A 373 4.21 -3.64 3.52
CA ALA A 373 3.73 -5.01 3.51
C ALA A 373 4.85 -6.00 3.15
N LYS A 374 5.62 -5.70 2.11
CA LYS A 374 6.80 -6.49 1.70
C LYS A 374 7.91 -6.46 2.74
N GLU A 375 8.19 -5.30 3.31
CA GLU A 375 9.24 -5.13 4.33
C GLU A 375 8.97 -5.96 5.59
N LEU A 376 7.72 -5.93 6.06
CA LEU A 376 7.32 -6.62 7.30
C LEU A 376 6.92 -8.09 7.08
N ASP A 377 6.82 -8.54 5.81
CA ASP A 377 6.33 -9.87 5.43
C ASP A 377 4.95 -10.23 6.05
N ILE A 378 4.03 -9.27 6.04
CA ILE A 378 2.66 -9.43 6.58
C ILE A 378 1.61 -8.78 5.66
N PRO A 379 0.36 -9.27 5.65
CA PRO A 379 -0.74 -8.61 4.95
C PRO A 379 -1.07 -7.23 5.56
N ILE A 380 -1.36 -6.27 4.69
CA ILE A 380 -1.92 -4.96 5.04
C ILE A 380 -3.27 -4.80 4.35
N LEU A 381 -4.31 -4.58 5.15
CA LEU A 381 -5.68 -4.33 4.70
C LEU A 381 -5.98 -2.84 4.88
N ALA A 382 -6.08 -2.11 3.78
CA ALA A 382 -6.40 -0.69 3.81
C ALA A 382 -7.81 -0.45 3.30
N LEU A 383 -8.62 0.24 4.10
CA LEU A 383 -9.96 0.64 3.71
C LEU A 383 -9.88 1.87 2.81
N SER A 384 -10.74 1.92 1.81
CA SER A 384 -10.79 3.01 0.83
C SER A 384 -12.23 3.41 0.52
N GLN A 385 -12.46 4.69 0.30
CA GLN A 385 -13.77 5.18 -0.12
C GLN A 385 -13.88 5.26 -1.65
N LEU A 386 -15.07 4.95 -2.19
CA LEU A 386 -15.38 5.13 -3.61
C LEU A 386 -15.86 6.55 -3.92
N ASN A 387 -15.63 6.98 -5.15
CA ASN A 387 -16.24 8.19 -5.72
C ASN A 387 -17.77 8.13 -5.69
N ARG A 388 -18.43 9.30 -5.69
CA ARG A 388 -19.90 9.38 -5.70
C ARG A 388 -20.51 8.98 -7.06
N THR A 389 -19.70 8.94 -8.12
CA THR A 389 -20.12 8.68 -9.50
C THR A 389 -20.81 7.33 -9.70
N VAL A 390 -20.49 6.32 -8.90
CA VAL A 390 -21.18 5.02 -8.91
C VAL A 390 -22.68 5.14 -8.64
N GLU A 391 -23.11 6.15 -7.87
CA GLU A 391 -24.52 6.38 -7.56
C GLU A 391 -25.29 7.00 -8.72
N ASN A 392 -24.61 7.50 -9.77
CA ASN A 392 -25.25 8.12 -10.93
C ASN A 392 -25.43 7.15 -12.10
N ARG A 393 -24.89 5.92 -12.03
CA ARG A 393 -25.05 4.92 -13.09
C ARG A 393 -26.42 4.25 -12.98
N ASP A 394 -27.13 4.12 -14.09
CA ASP A 394 -28.46 3.50 -14.13
C ASP A 394 -28.37 1.97 -14.20
N GLY A 395 -29.43 1.29 -13.70
CA GLY A 395 -29.56 -0.17 -13.72
C GLY A 395 -28.96 -0.89 -12.50
N LEU A 396 -29.33 -2.17 -12.36
CA LEU A 396 -28.88 -3.08 -11.30
C LEU A 396 -27.34 -3.23 -11.27
N GLU A 397 -26.75 -3.47 -12.45
CA GLU A 397 -25.31 -3.52 -12.69
C GLU A 397 -24.64 -2.14 -12.53
N GLY A 398 -25.38 -1.05 -12.75
CA GLY A 398 -24.83 0.31 -12.67
C GLY A 398 -24.37 0.70 -11.27
N LYS A 399 -25.11 0.30 -10.24
CA LYS A 399 -24.76 0.62 -8.83
C LYS A 399 -23.66 -0.27 -8.26
N ARG A 400 -23.23 -1.29 -9.00
CA ARG A 400 -22.18 -2.22 -8.62
C ARG A 400 -20.80 -1.54 -8.75
N PRO A 401 -19.96 -1.55 -7.70
CA PRO A 401 -18.63 -0.95 -7.75
C PRO A 401 -17.68 -1.60 -8.76
N GLN A 402 -16.84 -0.78 -9.39
CA GLN A 402 -15.80 -1.18 -10.34
C GLN A 402 -14.47 -0.54 -9.94
N LEU A 403 -13.35 -1.04 -10.48
CA LEU A 403 -12.00 -0.54 -10.16
C LEU A 403 -11.85 0.97 -10.44
N SER A 404 -12.48 1.45 -11.51
CA SER A 404 -12.52 2.87 -11.88
C SER A 404 -13.21 3.77 -10.83
N ASP A 405 -14.03 3.21 -9.94
CA ASP A 405 -14.74 3.95 -8.89
C ASP A 405 -13.89 4.22 -7.65
N LEU A 406 -12.71 3.59 -7.53
CA LEU A 406 -11.76 3.92 -6.46
C LEU A 406 -11.46 5.42 -6.51
N ARG A 407 -11.57 6.10 -5.37
CA ARG A 407 -11.22 7.52 -5.32
C ARG A 407 -9.73 7.67 -5.54
N GLU A 408 -9.34 8.59 -6.42
CA GLU A 408 -7.92 8.82 -6.77
C GLU A 408 -7.25 7.52 -7.32
N SER A 409 -8.01 6.74 -8.11
CA SER A 409 -7.89 5.29 -8.40
C SER A 409 -6.59 4.76 -9.00
N GLY A 410 -5.91 5.51 -9.87
CA GLY A 410 -4.93 4.92 -10.78
C GLY A 410 -3.80 4.14 -10.08
N ALA A 411 -3.21 4.73 -9.05
CA ALA A 411 -2.10 4.09 -8.33
C ALA A 411 -2.57 3.05 -7.30
N ILE A 412 -3.68 3.29 -6.60
CA ILE A 412 -4.23 2.32 -5.64
C ILE A 412 -4.54 1.00 -6.35
N GLU A 413 -5.21 1.10 -7.51
CA GLU A 413 -5.53 -0.07 -8.32
C GLU A 413 -4.25 -0.79 -8.73
N GLN A 414 -3.24 -0.06 -9.22
CA GLN A 414 -1.99 -0.68 -9.69
C GLN A 414 -1.24 -1.38 -8.56
N ASP A 415 -1.02 -0.72 -7.42
CA ASP A 415 -0.17 -1.23 -6.33
C ASP A 415 -0.81 -2.40 -5.56
N ALA A 416 -2.14 -2.41 -5.44
CA ALA A 416 -2.86 -3.44 -4.71
C ALA A 416 -2.67 -4.83 -5.35
N ASP A 417 -2.50 -5.85 -4.51
CA ASP A 417 -2.52 -7.25 -4.95
C ASP A 417 -3.94 -7.78 -5.04
N MET A 418 -4.84 -7.26 -4.19
CA MET A 418 -6.25 -7.60 -4.20
C MET A 418 -7.11 -6.38 -3.90
N VAL A 419 -8.21 -6.22 -4.64
CA VAL A 419 -9.21 -5.17 -4.42
C VAL A 419 -10.57 -5.83 -4.20
N ILE A 420 -11.16 -5.55 -3.06
CA ILE A 420 -12.44 -6.07 -2.61
C ILE A 420 -13.43 -4.92 -2.46
N PHE A 421 -14.61 -5.02 -3.05
CA PHE A 421 -15.71 -4.10 -2.79
C PHE A 421 -16.74 -4.69 -1.85
N VAL A 422 -17.15 -3.91 -0.85
CA VAL A 422 -18.31 -4.20 -0.01
C VAL A 422 -19.52 -3.50 -0.62
N HIS A 423 -20.45 -4.28 -1.13
CA HIS A 423 -21.68 -3.81 -1.75
C HIS A 423 -22.90 -4.42 -1.06
N ARG A 424 -23.92 -3.60 -0.78
CA ARG A 424 -25.18 -4.05 -0.18
C ARG A 424 -26.33 -3.72 -1.13
N PRO A 425 -26.85 -4.71 -1.89
CA PRO A 425 -27.94 -4.50 -2.84
C PRO A 425 -29.18 -3.86 -2.20
N GLU A 426 -29.53 -4.30 -0.98
CA GLU A 426 -30.67 -3.77 -0.22
C GLU A 426 -30.62 -2.25 0.00
N TYR A 427 -29.43 -1.65 0.11
CA TYR A 427 -29.27 -0.19 0.25
C TYR A 427 -29.83 0.57 -0.97
N TYR A 428 -29.80 -0.07 -2.14
CA TYR A 428 -30.31 0.47 -3.40
C TYR A 428 -31.71 -0.04 -3.73
N HIS A 429 -32.42 -0.64 -2.77
CA HIS A 429 -33.71 -1.28 -2.97
C HIS A 429 -33.68 -2.43 -3.99
N ILE A 430 -32.54 -3.13 -4.05
CA ILE A 430 -32.35 -4.33 -4.87
C ILE A 430 -32.49 -5.54 -3.95
N PHE A 431 -33.57 -6.30 -4.14
CA PHE A 431 -33.96 -7.40 -3.25
C PHE A 431 -33.83 -8.78 -3.89
N GLU A 432 -33.66 -8.85 -5.22
CA GLU A 432 -33.50 -10.10 -5.95
C GLU A 432 -32.31 -9.99 -6.90
N ASP A 433 -31.57 -11.08 -7.09
CA ASP A 433 -30.54 -11.17 -8.13
C ASP A 433 -31.14 -11.56 -9.49
N GLU A 434 -30.31 -11.60 -10.54
CA GLU A 434 -30.74 -11.99 -11.90
C GLU A 434 -31.32 -13.42 -11.98
N LYS A 435 -31.08 -14.25 -10.96
CA LYS A 435 -31.55 -15.64 -10.85
C LYS A 435 -32.78 -15.75 -9.94
N GLY A 436 -33.31 -14.64 -9.42
CA GLY A 436 -34.45 -14.60 -8.52
C GLY A 436 -34.14 -15.00 -7.07
N ASN A 437 -32.87 -15.00 -6.65
CA ASN A 437 -32.51 -15.27 -5.26
C ASN A 437 -32.73 -14.03 -4.40
N ASP A 438 -33.26 -14.23 -3.19
CA ASP A 438 -33.45 -13.17 -2.20
C ASP A 438 -32.11 -12.59 -1.69
N LEU A 439 -32.00 -11.27 -1.74
CA LEU A 439 -30.85 -10.46 -1.31
C LEU A 439 -31.11 -9.67 -0.03
N HIS A 440 -32.25 -9.85 0.65
CA HIS A 440 -32.55 -9.19 1.91
C HIS A 440 -31.48 -9.49 2.98
N GLY A 441 -30.92 -8.44 3.58
CA GLY A 441 -29.85 -8.57 4.56
C GLY A 441 -28.55 -9.18 4.01
N MET A 442 -28.41 -9.35 2.70
CA MET A 442 -27.20 -9.88 2.08
C MET A 442 -26.24 -8.77 1.68
N ALA A 443 -24.96 -9.09 1.70
CA ALA A 443 -23.88 -8.25 1.24
C ALA A 443 -23.00 -9.03 0.27
N GLN A 444 -22.67 -8.38 -0.84
CA GLN A 444 -21.76 -8.89 -1.84
C GLN A 444 -20.35 -8.37 -1.55
N ILE A 445 -19.44 -9.29 -1.32
CA ILE A 445 -18.00 -9.06 -1.21
C ILE A 445 -17.40 -9.37 -2.58
N ILE A 446 -17.19 -8.32 -3.38
CA ILE A 446 -16.80 -8.42 -4.78
C ILE A 446 -15.28 -8.36 -4.88
N ILE A 447 -14.63 -9.46 -5.24
CA ILE A 447 -13.19 -9.51 -5.52
C ILE A 447 -12.99 -9.01 -6.94
N ALA A 448 -12.79 -7.71 -7.10
CA ALA A 448 -12.66 -7.06 -8.42
C ALA A 448 -11.26 -7.20 -9.02
N LYS A 449 -10.24 -7.36 -8.18
CA LYS A 449 -8.86 -7.63 -8.61
C LYS A 449 -8.24 -8.66 -7.68
N HIS A 450 -7.52 -9.63 -8.22
CA HIS A 450 -6.72 -10.57 -7.46
C HIS A 450 -5.50 -11.00 -8.30
N ARG A 451 -4.29 -10.62 -7.88
CA ARG A 451 -3.06 -10.92 -8.65
C ARG A 451 -2.66 -12.40 -8.66
N LYS A 452 -3.15 -13.18 -7.69
CA LYS A 452 -2.71 -14.57 -7.43
C LYS A 452 -3.84 -15.60 -7.55
N GLY A 453 -5.03 -15.19 -7.95
CA GLY A 453 -6.19 -16.08 -7.99
C GLY A 453 -7.36 -15.47 -8.76
N ALA A 454 -8.52 -16.11 -8.63
CA ALA A 454 -9.72 -15.71 -9.35
C ALA A 454 -10.37 -14.44 -8.76
N THR A 455 -11.05 -13.69 -9.62
CA THR A 455 -12.02 -12.67 -9.26
C THR A 455 -13.41 -13.31 -9.13
N GLY A 456 -14.33 -12.61 -8.47
CA GLY A 456 -15.72 -13.05 -8.34
C GLY A 456 -16.36 -12.59 -7.04
N ASP A 457 -17.56 -13.12 -6.78
CA ASP A 457 -18.43 -12.61 -5.74
C ASP A 457 -18.62 -13.60 -4.61
N VAL A 458 -18.42 -13.11 -3.40
CA VAL A 458 -18.74 -13.86 -2.19
C VAL A 458 -19.94 -13.21 -1.52
N LEU A 459 -21.03 -13.98 -1.41
CA LEU A 459 -22.23 -13.56 -0.70
C LEU A 459 -22.08 -13.84 0.80
N LEU A 460 -22.31 -12.82 1.63
CA LEU A 460 -22.34 -12.91 3.09
C LEU A 460 -23.66 -12.34 3.62
N THR A 461 -24.06 -12.75 4.82
CA THR A 461 -25.18 -12.13 5.52
C THR A 461 -24.68 -10.97 6.38
N PHE A 462 -25.32 -9.81 6.27
CA PHE A 462 -25.04 -8.61 7.06
C PHE A 462 -26.13 -8.42 8.12
N LYS A 463 -25.77 -8.61 9.39
CA LYS A 463 -26.61 -8.31 10.55
C LYS A 463 -26.35 -6.88 11.00
N GLY A 464 -27.10 -5.93 10.44
CA GLY A 464 -26.93 -4.50 10.67
C GLY A 464 -27.03 -4.07 12.14
N GLU A 465 -27.93 -4.69 12.89
CA GLU A 465 -28.11 -4.46 14.33
C GLU A 465 -26.83 -4.70 15.16
N PHE A 466 -25.99 -5.64 14.73
CA PHE A 466 -24.74 -6.02 15.41
C PHE A 466 -23.49 -5.54 14.67
N THR A 467 -23.65 -4.79 13.57
CA THR A 467 -22.55 -4.39 12.69
C THR A 467 -21.66 -5.58 12.27
N ARG A 468 -22.28 -6.71 11.96
CA ARG A 468 -21.59 -7.99 11.76
C ARG A 468 -21.86 -8.62 10.40
N PHE A 469 -20.81 -9.20 9.83
CA PHE A 469 -20.89 -10.08 8.67
C PHE A 469 -20.73 -11.54 9.12
N GLN A 470 -21.44 -12.46 8.47
CA GLN A 470 -21.36 -13.90 8.74
C GLN A 470 -21.55 -14.70 7.46
N ASN A 471 -21.08 -15.95 7.46
CA ASN A 471 -21.39 -16.89 6.38
C ASN A 471 -22.91 -17.03 6.27
N PRO A 472 -23.47 -17.10 5.04
CA PRO A 472 -24.89 -17.39 4.86
C PRO A 472 -25.25 -18.71 5.52
N GLU A 473 -26.46 -18.78 6.10
CA GLU A 473 -27.03 -20.07 6.49
C GLU A 473 -27.15 -20.92 5.22
N ALA A 474 -26.70 -22.18 5.29
CA ALA A 474 -26.84 -23.08 4.16
C ALA A 474 -28.33 -23.18 3.81
N ALA A 475 -28.71 -22.86 2.57
CA ALA A 475 -30.02 -23.24 2.08
C ALA A 475 -30.19 -24.74 2.36
N PRO A 476 -31.32 -25.20 2.92
CA PRO A 476 -31.54 -26.62 3.12
C PRO A 476 -31.27 -27.30 1.79
N ALA A 477 -30.29 -28.21 1.78
CA ALA A 477 -29.95 -28.96 0.58
C ALA A 477 -31.27 -29.52 0.04
N ALA A 478 -31.63 -29.14 -1.19
CA ALA A 478 -32.72 -29.82 -1.87
C ALA A 478 -32.41 -31.32 -1.75
N PRO A 479 -33.37 -32.15 -1.31
CA PRO A 479 -33.12 -33.58 -1.23
C PRO A 479 -32.58 -34.01 -2.59
N PRO A 480 -31.55 -34.88 -2.62
CA PRO A 480 -31.01 -35.33 -3.89
C PRO A 480 -32.19 -35.82 -4.72
N MET A 481 -32.34 -35.30 -5.95
CA MET A 481 -33.17 -35.98 -6.93
C MET A 481 -32.49 -37.33 -7.19
N GLU A 482 -32.79 -38.32 -6.35
CA GLU A 482 -32.73 -39.71 -6.77
C GLU A 482 -33.61 -39.81 -8.01
N GLY A 483 -33.00 -40.22 -9.12
CA GLY A 483 -33.73 -40.54 -10.34
C GLY A 483 -34.81 -41.55 -10.01
N GLY A 484 -36.06 -41.09 -10.01
CA GLY A 484 -37.21 -41.95 -9.82
C GLY A 484 -37.37 -42.83 -11.05
N GLU A 485 -36.82 -44.05 -11.00
CA GLU A 485 -37.43 -45.16 -11.71
C GLU A 485 -38.87 -45.30 -11.23
N VAL A 486 -39.81 -45.13 -12.15
CA VAL A 486 -41.24 -45.34 -11.91
C VAL A 486 -41.48 -46.84 -11.73
N LEU A 487 -41.32 -47.33 -10.50
CA LEU A 487 -41.81 -48.63 -10.07
C LEU A 487 -43.28 -48.48 -9.64
N GLY A 488 -44.18 -48.73 -10.58
CA GLY A 488 -45.61 -48.81 -10.32
C GLY A 488 -45.95 -49.97 -9.41
N SER A 489 -46.42 -49.70 -8.20
CA SER A 489 -47.09 -50.69 -7.35
C SER A 489 -48.58 -50.72 -7.64
N ARG A 490 -49.04 -51.85 -8.21
CA ARG A 490 -50.45 -52.24 -8.25
C ARG A 490 -50.84 -52.86 -6.91
N MET A 491 -51.71 -52.19 -6.15
CA MET A 491 -52.58 -52.86 -5.16
C MET A 491 -53.77 -51.97 -4.83
N ASN A 492 -54.86 -52.16 -5.56
CA ASN A 492 -56.22 -52.34 -5.03
C ASN A 492 -57.15 -52.60 -6.22
N GLY A 493 -57.68 -53.82 -6.26
CA GLY A 493 -58.54 -54.30 -7.33
C GLY A 493 -59.94 -53.71 -7.24
N ILE A 494 -60.44 -53.26 -8.38
CA ILE A 494 -61.87 -53.10 -8.67
C ILE A 494 -62.11 -53.75 -10.05
N PRO A 495 -63.17 -54.55 -10.26
CA PRO A 495 -63.27 -55.43 -11.41
C PRO A 495 -63.58 -54.68 -12.71
N SER A 496 -62.97 -55.16 -13.79
CA SER A 496 -63.20 -54.81 -15.18
C SER A 496 -64.63 -55.10 -15.65
N GLY A 497 -65.22 -54.14 -16.35
CA GLY A 497 -66.36 -54.31 -17.24
C GLY A 497 -66.13 -53.49 -18.51
N ASP A 498 -66.09 -54.19 -19.64
CA ASP A 498 -65.82 -53.72 -21.01
C ASP A 498 -66.70 -52.56 -21.49
N PHE A 499 -66.22 -51.77 -22.47
CA PHE A 499 -66.96 -51.28 -23.66
C PHE A 499 -66.02 -50.48 -24.63
N PRO A 500 -66.38 -50.28 -25.92
CA PRO A 500 -65.51 -50.57 -27.05
C PRO A 500 -64.99 -49.34 -27.82
N SER A 501 -64.19 -49.62 -28.85
CA SER A 501 -63.45 -48.72 -29.75
C SER A 501 -64.29 -47.79 -30.65
N SER A 502 -63.69 -46.62 -30.90
CA SER A 502 -63.82 -45.67 -32.02
C SER A 502 -65.00 -45.80 -33.00
N ASP A 503 -65.89 -44.81 -33.00
CA ASP A 503 -66.27 -44.03 -34.20
C ASP A 503 -67.27 -42.92 -33.84
N ASN A 504 -67.18 -41.79 -34.56
CA ASN A 504 -68.07 -40.61 -34.57
C ASN A 504 -67.82 -39.48 -33.55
N LEU A 505 -67.11 -38.43 -34.01
CA LEU A 505 -67.32 -37.05 -33.55
C LEU A 505 -67.57 -36.14 -34.77
N PRO A 506 -68.68 -35.35 -34.81
CA PRO A 506 -68.96 -34.38 -35.87
C PRO A 506 -68.20 -33.04 -35.64
N PRO A 507 -68.12 -32.15 -36.66
CA PRO A 507 -67.13 -31.07 -36.70
C PRO A 507 -67.50 -29.84 -35.85
N ILE A 508 -66.47 -29.09 -35.49
CA ILE A 508 -66.52 -27.84 -34.72
C ILE A 508 -67.02 -26.67 -35.61
N PRO A 509 -67.97 -25.82 -35.15
CA PRO A 509 -68.38 -24.62 -35.90
C PRO A 509 -67.45 -23.41 -35.63
N PRO A 510 -67.44 -22.39 -36.51
CA PRO A 510 -66.37 -21.41 -36.59
C PRO A 510 -66.54 -20.20 -35.66
N SER A 511 -65.40 -19.55 -35.43
CA SER A 511 -65.19 -18.32 -34.68
C SER A 511 -65.85 -17.10 -35.33
N ASP A 512 -66.68 -16.39 -34.56
CA ASP A 512 -67.18 -15.07 -34.93
C ASP A 512 -66.59 -13.95 -34.07
N VAL A 513 -66.45 -12.82 -34.76
CA VAL A 513 -65.72 -11.60 -34.45
C VAL A 513 -66.51 -10.69 -33.48
N MET A 514 -65.75 -9.97 -32.65
CA MET A 514 -66.01 -8.70 -31.90
C MET A 514 -67.24 -7.86 -32.34
N PRO A 515 -67.90 -7.04 -31.47
CA PRO A 515 -67.24 -5.89 -30.79
C PRO A 515 -67.82 -5.38 -29.45
N PHE A 516 -66.95 -4.83 -28.58
CA PHE A 516 -66.81 -3.40 -28.21
C PHE A 516 -65.70 -3.21 -27.18
#